data_AF-T0UR48-F1
#
_entry.id   AF-T0UR48-F1
#
_cell.length_a   1.000
_cell.length_b   1.000
_cell.length_c   1.000
_cell.angle_alpha   90.00
_cell.angle_beta   90.00
_cell.angle_gamma   90.00
#
_symmetry.space_group_name_H-M   'P 1'
#
loop_
_entity.id
_entity.type
_entity.pdbx_description
1 polymer ?
#
loop_
_entity_poly.entity_id
_entity_poly.type
_entity_poly.pdbx_seq_one_letter_code
_entity_poly.pdbx_strand_id
1 'polypeptide(L)'
;MSDDNLTEHIPLKAGEDMMITQYDASAVEANGLLKMDFLGLRNLTFVQRMQEKVAKDYGVNIDIKSINLEDEKTLALFAAGRTKGIFQFEQAGAINLLKRIKPRKFEDIVATTSLNRPGASDYTENFIKRRFGKETVDLIDPLVAHILEPTYGIMLYQEQVMQIAQVYAGFTLGKADLLRRAMSKKK
;
A
#
# COMPACT_ATOMS: atom_id res chain seq x y z
N MET A 1 -20.92 -14.73 3.95
CA MET A 1 -20.82 -16.20 4.04
C MET A 1 -21.37 -16.61 5.40
N SER A 2 -22.16 -17.68 5.47
CA SER A 2 -22.74 -18.21 6.72
C SER A 2 -22.71 -19.73 6.67
N ASP A 3 -22.61 -20.38 7.83
CA ASP A 3 -22.73 -21.83 7.96
C ASP A 3 -24.21 -22.28 7.87
N ASP A 4 -25.14 -21.37 8.19
CA ASP A 4 -26.59 -21.55 8.07
C ASP A 4 -27.17 -20.77 6.86
N ASN A 5 -28.46 -20.96 6.57
CA ASN A 5 -29.10 -20.27 5.46
C ASN A 5 -29.13 -18.74 5.68
N LEU A 6 -28.64 -17.97 4.70
CA LEU A 6 -28.54 -16.51 4.80
C LEU A 6 -29.88 -15.84 5.13
N THR A 7 -31.01 -16.39 4.70
CA THR A 7 -32.34 -15.86 4.99
C THR A 7 -32.74 -15.94 6.46
N GLU A 8 -32.06 -16.75 7.27
CA GLU A 8 -32.26 -16.83 8.72
C GLU A 8 -31.59 -15.68 9.47
N HIS A 9 -30.61 -15.02 8.85
CA HIS A 9 -29.86 -13.91 9.45
C HIS A 9 -30.16 -12.57 8.80
N ILE A 10 -30.33 -12.54 7.48
CA ILE A 10 -30.48 -11.30 6.72
C ILE A 10 -31.52 -11.43 5.60
N PRO A 11 -32.29 -10.37 5.33
CA PRO A 11 -33.18 -10.33 4.18
C PRO A 11 -32.37 -10.29 2.88
N LEU A 12 -32.76 -11.14 1.93
CA LEU A 12 -32.21 -11.16 0.57
C LEU A 12 -33.25 -10.66 -0.44
N LYS A 13 -32.79 -10.17 -1.58
CA LYS A 13 -33.63 -9.89 -2.75
C LYS A 13 -32.97 -10.48 -4.00
N ALA A 14 -33.77 -10.79 -5.01
CA ALA A 14 -33.24 -11.17 -6.31
C ALA A 14 -32.51 -9.99 -6.96
N GLY A 15 -31.25 -10.18 -7.34
CA GLY A 15 -30.53 -9.34 -8.29
C GLY A 15 -30.69 -9.88 -9.71
N GLU A 16 -29.92 -9.34 -10.66
CA GLU A 16 -29.95 -9.78 -12.06
C GLU A 16 -29.47 -11.24 -12.23
N ASP A 17 -28.30 -11.56 -11.68
CA ASP A 17 -27.68 -12.88 -11.83
C ASP A 17 -27.58 -13.68 -10.52
N MET A 18 -27.79 -13.03 -9.37
CA MET A 18 -27.65 -13.66 -8.06
C MET A 18 -28.47 -12.97 -6.97
N MET A 19 -28.71 -13.68 -5.86
CA MET A 19 -29.31 -13.09 -4.67
C MET A 19 -28.35 -12.06 -4.05
N ILE A 20 -28.90 -10.92 -3.65
CA ILE A 20 -28.17 -9.84 -2.99
C ILE A 20 -28.81 -9.53 -1.64
N THR A 21 -27.98 -9.17 -0.66
CA THR A 21 -28.46 -8.71 0.64
C THR A 21 -29.22 -7.39 0.50
N GLN A 22 -30.26 -7.21 1.30
CA GLN A 22 -30.95 -5.92 1.41
C GLN A 22 -30.27 -4.97 2.42
N TYR A 23 -29.30 -5.47 3.20
CA TYR A 23 -28.51 -4.69 4.14
C TYR A 23 -27.26 -4.10 3.49
N ASP A 24 -26.79 -2.97 4.02
CA ASP A 24 -25.47 -2.47 3.70
C ASP A 24 -24.36 -3.32 4.35
N ALA A 25 -23.12 -3.08 3.93
CA ALA A 25 -21.97 -3.85 4.38
C ALA A 25 -21.77 -3.82 5.90
N SER A 26 -21.97 -2.67 6.55
CA SER A 26 -21.80 -2.53 7.99
C SER A 26 -22.89 -3.26 8.77
N ALA A 27 -24.12 -3.24 8.26
CA ALA A 27 -25.22 -4.02 8.83
C ALA A 27 -25.01 -5.53 8.68
N VAL A 28 -24.45 -6.00 7.56
CA VAL A 28 -24.08 -7.42 7.39
C VAL A 28 -23.03 -7.86 8.41
N GLU A 29 -21.96 -7.06 8.59
CA GLU A 29 -20.92 -7.35 9.60
C GLU A 29 -21.48 -7.30 11.02
N ALA A 30 -22.38 -6.36 11.33
CA ALA A 30 -23.01 -6.25 12.65
C ALA A 30 -23.90 -7.45 12.99
N ASN A 31 -24.42 -8.17 11.99
CA ASN A 31 -25.16 -9.43 12.17
C ASN A 31 -24.25 -10.66 12.27
N GLY A 32 -22.94 -10.47 12.44
CA GLY A 32 -21.97 -11.55 12.64
C GLY A 32 -21.63 -12.35 11.38
N LEU A 33 -22.06 -11.88 10.20
CA LEU A 33 -21.79 -12.56 8.94
C LEU A 33 -20.40 -12.23 8.42
N LEU A 34 -19.74 -13.23 7.84
CA LEU A 34 -18.45 -13.05 7.20
C LEU A 34 -18.60 -12.27 5.89
N LYS A 35 -17.96 -11.12 5.83
CA LYS A 35 -17.86 -10.26 4.65
C LYS A 35 -16.52 -10.50 3.94
N MET A 36 -16.57 -10.68 2.62
CA MET A 36 -15.40 -10.75 1.75
C MET A 36 -15.58 -9.79 0.57
N ASP A 37 -14.54 -9.00 0.28
CA ASP A 37 -14.52 -8.08 -0.86
C ASP A 37 -13.79 -8.73 -2.03
N PHE A 38 -14.52 -9.00 -3.12
CA PHE A 38 -13.93 -9.45 -4.39
C PHE A 38 -13.76 -8.24 -5.31
N LEU A 39 -12.52 -7.74 -5.40
CA LEU A 39 -12.20 -6.54 -6.18
C LEU A 39 -11.72 -6.90 -7.59
N GLY A 40 -12.45 -6.46 -8.60
CA GLY A 40 -12.03 -6.54 -10.01
C GLY A 40 -10.99 -5.47 -10.33
N LEU A 41 -9.71 -5.84 -10.33
CA LEU A 41 -8.61 -4.91 -10.58
C LEU A 41 -8.17 -4.92 -12.05
N ARG A 42 -8.45 -3.83 -12.78
CA ARG A 42 -8.12 -3.68 -14.21
C ARG A 42 -6.63 -3.81 -14.51
N ASN A 43 -5.77 -3.37 -13.59
CA ASN A 43 -4.32 -3.46 -13.74
C ASN A 43 -3.83 -4.92 -13.77
N LEU A 44 -4.45 -5.84 -13.03
CA LEU A 44 -4.11 -7.26 -13.05
C LEU A 44 -4.44 -7.88 -14.40
N THR A 45 -5.61 -7.57 -14.95
CA THR A 45 -5.97 -7.98 -16.33
C THR A 45 -4.99 -7.41 -17.36
N PHE A 46 -4.54 -6.17 -17.18
CA PHE A 46 -3.55 -5.56 -18.06
C PHE A 46 -2.19 -6.26 -17.98
N VAL A 47 -1.69 -6.56 -16.78
CA VAL A 47 -0.44 -7.30 -16.55
C VAL A 47 -0.50 -8.70 -17.14
N GLN A 48 -1.60 -9.42 -16.94
CA GLN A 48 -1.81 -10.75 -17.53
C GLN A 48 -1.73 -10.70 -19.06
N ARG A 49 -2.45 -9.76 -19.70
CA ARG A 49 -2.41 -9.60 -21.17
C ARG A 49 -1.02 -9.24 -21.69
N MET A 50 -0.27 -8.43 -20.94
CA MET A 50 1.12 -8.12 -21.29
C MET A 50 2.01 -9.37 -21.21
N GLN A 51 1.88 -10.17 -20.15
CA GLN A 51 2.62 -11.42 -19.99
C GLN A 51 2.32 -12.40 -21.14
N GLU A 52 1.04 -12.62 -21.46
CA GLU A 52 0.61 -13.48 -22.57
C GLU A 52 1.15 -13.00 -23.92
N LYS A 53 1.11 -11.67 -24.15
CA LYS A 53 1.63 -11.07 -25.38
C LYS A 53 3.15 -11.23 -25.49
N VAL A 54 3.89 -11.04 -24.40
CA VAL A 54 5.35 -11.20 -24.40
C VAL A 54 5.74 -12.65 -24.66
N ALA A 55 5.02 -13.60 -24.07
CA ALA A 55 5.22 -15.03 -24.33
C ALA A 55 4.94 -15.39 -25.80
N LYS A 56 3.89 -14.83 -26.39
CA LYS A 56 3.52 -15.09 -27.79
C LYS A 56 4.51 -14.46 -28.79
N ASP A 57 4.87 -13.20 -28.58
CA ASP A 57 5.62 -12.41 -29.57
C ASP A 57 7.13 -12.62 -29.45
N TYR A 58 7.64 -12.89 -28.25
CA TYR A 58 9.08 -13.01 -27.98
C TYR A 58 9.49 -14.38 -27.44
N GLY A 59 8.55 -15.30 -27.18
CA GLY A 59 8.85 -16.61 -26.59
C GLY A 59 9.32 -16.52 -25.13
N VAL A 60 9.19 -15.36 -24.49
CA VAL A 60 9.66 -15.12 -23.12
C VAL A 60 8.49 -15.26 -22.15
N ASN A 61 8.56 -16.26 -21.27
CA ASN A 61 7.59 -16.41 -20.20
C ASN A 61 8.05 -15.65 -18.95
N ILE A 62 7.34 -14.59 -18.59
CA ILE A 62 7.65 -13.78 -17.41
C ILE A 62 7.03 -14.44 -16.18
N ASP A 63 7.82 -14.81 -15.18
CA ASP A 63 7.29 -15.14 -13.86
C ASP A 63 7.27 -13.89 -12.98
N ILE A 64 6.05 -13.41 -12.66
CA ILE A 64 5.84 -12.18 -11.89
C ILE A 64 6.46 -12.29 -10.49
N LYS A 65 6.47 -13.49 -9.89
CA LYS A 65 6.95 -13.68 -8.51
C LYS A 65 8.47 -13.59 -8.39
N SER A 66 9.19 -13.75 -9.50
CA SER A 66 10.66 -13.71 -9.54
C SER A 66 11.22 -12.42 -10.14
N ILE A 67 10.37 -11.41 -10.42
CA ILE A 67 10.83 -10.10 -10.89
C ILE A 67 11.77 -9.47 -9.85
N ASN A 68 12.96 -9.08 -10.29
CA ASN A 68 13.90 -8.33 -9.47
C ASN A 68 13.36 -6.93 -9.17
N LEU A 69 13.10 -6.64 -7.89
CA LEU A 69 12.59 -5.33 -7.45
C LEU A 69 13.67 -4.22 -7.52
N GLU A 70 14.94 -4.62 -7.62
CA GLU A 70 16.10 -3.72 -7.70
C GLU A 70 16.64 -3.60 -9.14
N ASP A 71 15.81 -3.83 -10.15
CA ASP A 71 16.19 -3.61 -11.56
C ASP A 71 16.51 -2.14 -11.82
N GLU A 72 17.79 -1.85 -12.10
CA GLU A 72 18.30 -0.48 -12.27
C GLU A 72 17.60 0.28 -13.41
N LYS A 73 17.26 -0.41 -14.50
CA LYS A 73 16.59 0.22 -15.66
C LYS A 73 15.17 0.66 -15.30
N THR A 74 14.46 -0.17 -14.56
CA THR A 74 13.12 0.14 -14.04
C THR A 74 13.21 1.30 -13.06
N LEU A 75 14.11 1.25 -12.08
CA LEU A 75 14.30 2.34 -11.11
C LEU A 75 14.67 3.67 -11.79
N ALA A 76 15.53 3.63 -12.82
CA ALA A 76 15.88 4.81 -13.61
C ALA A 76 14.68 5.39 -14.38
N LEU A 77 13.78 4.54 -14.89
CA LEU A 77 12.53 4.97 -15.53
C LEU A 77 11.64 5.73 -14.54
N PHE A 78 11.51 5.23 -13.31
CA PHE A 78 10.79 5.92 -12.22
C PHE A 78 11.48 7.23 -11.84
N ALA A 79 12.81 7.24 -11.66
CA ALA A 79 13.57 8.44 -11.32
C ALA A 79 13.50 9.54 -12.40
N ALA A 80 13.37 9.15 -13.67
CA ALA A 80 13.14 10.08 -14.78
C ALA A 80 11.69 10.59 -14.86
N GLY A 81 10.77 10.04 -14.05
CA GLY A 81 9.34 10.33 -14.10
C GLY A 81 8.68 9.89 -15.41
N ARG A 82 9.19 8.81 -16.03
CA ARG A 82 8.65 8.26 -17.28
C ARG A 82 7.59 7.18 -16.99
N THR A 83 6.69 7.46 -16.05
CA THR A 83 5.75 6.48 -15.46
C THR A 83 4.33 6.56 -16.01
N LYS A 84 4.14 7.18 -17.18
CA LYS A 84 2.82 7.25 -17.82
C LYS A 84 2.37 5.84 -18.22
N GLY A 85 1.18 5.42 -17.78
CA GLY A 85 0.67 4.05 -17.98
C GLY A 85 1.14 3.05 -16.92
N ILE A 86 1.90 3.49 -15.90
CA ILE A 86 2.28 2.67 -14.75
C ILE A 86 1.32 2.95 -13.61
N PHE A 87 0.58 1.92 -13.21
CA PHE A 87 -0.43 1.98 -12.15
C PHE A 87 0.06 2.74 -10.91
N GLN A 88 -0.78 3.63 -10.38
CA GLN A 88 -0.52 4.58 -9.27
C GLN A 88 0.45 5.75 -9.55
N PHE A 89 1.23 5.72 -10.63
CA PHE A 89 2.27 6.73 -10.91
C PHE A 89 2.04 7.54 -12.19
N GLU A 90 0.78 7.60 -12.66
CA GLU A 90 0.43 8.24 -13.92
C GLU A 90 0.12 9.74 -13.78
N GLN A 91 -0.28 10.16 -12.59
CA GLN A 91 -0.70 11.54 -12.32
C GLN A 91 0.49 12.48 -12.23
N ALA A 92 0.31 13.73 -12.65
CA ALA A 92 1.36 14.75 -12.66
C ALA A 92 2.03 14.94 -11.28
N GLY A 93 1.25 14.88 -10.19
CA GLY A 93 1.76 14.97 -8.82
C GLY A 93 2.76 13.85 -8.51
N ALA A 94 2.38 12.60 -8.75
CA ALA A 94 3.23 11.43 -8.55
C ALA A 94 4.48 11.48 -9.44
N ILE A 95 4.33 11.83 -10.72
CA ILE A 95 5.45 11.98 -11.66
C ILE A 95 6.46 13.02 -11.18
N ASN A 96 5.98 14.19 -10.75
CA ASN A 96 6.85 15.26 -10.26
C ASN A 96 7.54 14.85 -8.96
N LEU A 97 6.83 14.18 -8.06
CA LEU A 97 7.40 13.68 -6.82
C LEU A 97 8.51 12.64 -7.08
N LEU A 98 8.30 11.70 -7.99
CA LEU A 98 9.31 10.73 -8.42
C LEU A 98 10.58 11.40 -8.96
N LYS A 99 10.45 12.43 -9.80
CA LYS A 99 11.60 13.18 -10.33
C LYS A 99 12.42 13.88 -9.26
N ARG A 100 11.77 14.26 -8.15
CA ARG A 100 12.39 14.93 -7.01
C ARG A 100 13.03 13.93 -6.06
N ILE A 101 12.34 12.82 -5.75
CA ILE A 101 12.85 11.74 -4.90
C ILE A 101 13.99 10.99 -5.60
N LYS A 102 13.91 10.80 -6.92
CA LYS A 102 14.83 9.98 -7.73
C LYS A 102 15.07 8.60 -7.10
N PRO A 103 14.06 7.69 -7.10
CA PRO A 103 14.18 6.35 -6.54
C PRO A 103 15.44 5.60 -7.00
N ARG A 104 16.07 4.89 -6.05
CA ARG A 104 17.26 4.04 -6.26
C ARG A 104 17.08 2.62 -5.75
N LYS A 105 16.02 2.40 -4.98
CA LYS A 105 15.58 1.11 -4.47
C LYS A 105 14.06 1.03 -4.50
N PHE A 106 13.51 -0.17 -4.41
CA PHE A 106 12.07 -0.36 -4.46
C PHE A 106 11.32 0.40 -3.35
N GLU A 107 11.88 0.47 -2.14
CA GLU A 107 11.24 1.15 -1.00
C GLU A 107 11.02 2.65 -1.24
N ASP A 108 11.84 3.28 -2.10
CA ASP A 108 11.64 4.69 -2.46
C ASP A 108 10.38 4.89 -3.31
N ILE A 109 10.07 3.92 -4.18
CA ILE A 109 8.84 3.90 -4.97
C ILE A 109 7.64 3.72 -4.03
N VAL A 110 7.73 2.80 -3.06
CA VAL A 110 6.70 2.59 -2.05
C VAL A 110 6.47 3.87 -1.24
N ALA A 111 7.52 4.49 -0.73
CA ALA A 111 7.44 5.74 0.04
C ALA A 111 6.79 6.88 -0.77
N THR A 112 7.06 6.94 -2.08
CA THR A 112 6.44 7.91 -2.99
C THR A 112 4.91 7.79 -3.00
N THR A 113 4.36 6.56 -2.96
CA THR A 113 2.89 6.38 -2.93
C THR A 113 2.27 6.89 -1.63
N SER A 114 2.98 6.76 -0.52
CA SER A 114 2.55 7.27 0.78
C SER A 114 2.64 8.79 0.86
N LEU A 115 3.75 9.37 0.40
CA LEU A 115 3.99 10.82 0.40
C LEU A 115 3.07 11.58 -0.55
N ASN A 116 2.55 10.94 -1.60
CA ASN A 116 1.59 11.54 -2.52
C ASN A 116 0.14 11.59 -1.96
N ARG A 117 -0.04 11.46 -0.64
CA ARG A 117 -1.35 11.55 0.04
C ARG A 117 -1.40 12.78 0.96
N PRO A 118 -2.59 13.40 1.16
CA PRO A 118 -2.76 14.51 2.10
C PRO A 118 -2.25 14.16 3.50
N GLY A 119 -1.56 15.10 4.16
CA GLY A 119 -0.96 14.96 5.49
C GLY A 119 0.44 14.34 5.48
N ALA A 120 0.64 13.24 4.74
CA ALA A 120 1.99 12.70 4.54
C ALA A 120 2.84 13.61 3.63
N SER A 121 2.18 14.33 2.71
CA SER A 121 2.81 15.29 1.80
C SER A 121 3.65 16.35 2.49
N ASP A 122 3.30 16.73 3.72
CA ASP A 122 3.97 17.79 4.48
C ASP A 122 5.43 17.43 4.80
N TYR A 123 5.74 16.13 4.86
CA TYR A 123 7.07 15.60 5.13
C TYR A 123 7.90 15.35 3.85
N THR A 124 7.36 15.67 2.67
CA THR A 124 8.04 15.44 1.38
C THR A 124 9.40 16.12 1.32
N GLU A 125 9.50 17.37 1.76
CA GLU A 125 10.76 18.11 1.74
C GLU A 125 11.81 17.48 2.66
N ASN A 126 11.42 17.10 3.87
CA ASN A 126 12.31 16.42 4.82
C ASN A 126 12.80 15.09 4.24
N PHE A 127 11.89 14.30 3.65
CA PHE A 127 12.24 13.01 3.04
C PHE A 127 13.30 13.21 1.95
N ILE A 128 13.10 14.16 1.05
CA ILE A 128 14.02 14.47 -0.05
C ILE A 128 15.36 14.98 0.50
N LYS A 129 15.35 15.92 1.43
CA LYS A 129 16.58 16.49 2.00
C LYS A 129 17.40 15.42 2.72
N ARG A 130 16.77 14.62 3.58
CA ARG A 130 17.44 13.53 4.33
C ARG A 130 17.99 12.46 3.41
N ARG A 131 17.22 12.08 2.38
CA ARG A 131 17.68 11.17 1.33
C ARG A 131 18.96 11.63 0.64
N PHE A 132 19.04 12.92 0.32
CA PHE A 132 20.23 13.50 -0.32
C PHE A 132 21.31 13.95 0.69
N GLY A 133 21.19 13.59 1.97
CA GLY A 133 22.15 13.97 3.01
C GLY A 133 22.21 15.48 3.27
N LYS A 134 21.19 16.24 2.89
CA LYS A 134 21.08 17.69 3.08
C LYS A 134 20.41 18.08 4.40
N GLU A 135 19.87 17.10 5.11
CA GLU A 135 19.26 17.24 6.42
C GLU A 135 19.64 15.99 7.22
N THR A 136 20.05 16.20 8.47
CA THR A 136 20.35 15.09 9.38
C THR A 136 19.07 14.38 9.79
N VAL A 137 19.09 13.05 9.83
CA VAL A 137 17.99 12.28 10.38
C VAL A 137 18.05 12.41 11.90
N ASP A 138 17.14 13.19 12.47
CA ASP A 138 16.98 13.28 13.92
C ASP A 138 16.28 12.02 14.44
N LEU A 139 17.10 11.07 14.91
CA LEU A 139 16.64 9.81 15.48
C LEU A 139 16.41 10.00 16.97
N ILE A 140 15.15 9.88 17.39
CA ILE A 140 14.74 10.00 18.79
C ILE A 140 15.48 8.96 19.65
N ASP A 141 15.68 7.74 19.12
CA ASP A 141 16.29 6.63 19.85
C ASP A 141 16.87 5.58 18.88
N PRO A 142 18.08 5.05 19.14
CA PRO A 142 18.67 3.94 18.38
C PRO A 142 17.78 2.69 18.26
N LEU A 143 16.94 2.40 19.26
CA LEU A 143 16.07 1.21 19.28
C LEU A 143 15.06 1.19 18.12
N VAL A 144 14.64 2.35 17.64
CA VAL A 144 13.68 2.46 16.52
C VAL A 144 14.34 2.84 15.19
N ALA A 145 15.67 3.00 15.17
CA ALA A 145 16.39 3.46 13.99
C ALA A 145 16.16 2.53 12.79
N HIS A 146 16.26 1.22 13.00
CA HIS A 146 16.03 0.22 11.96
C HIS A 146 14.58 0.22 11.41
N ILE A 147 13.60 0.64 12.20
CA ILE A 147 12.19 0.73 11.78
C ILE A 147 11.97 1.92 10.85
N LEU A 148 12.66 3.04 11.12
CA LEU A 148 12.48 4.31 10.42
C LEU A 148 13.54 4.56 9.34
N GLU A 149 14.60 3.76 9.28
CA GLU A 149 15.67 3.87 8.29
C GLU A 149 15.15 3.83 6.84
N PRO A 150 14.23 2.91 6.45
CA PRO A 150 13.73 2.88 5.07
C PRO A 150 13.01 4.17 4.65
N THR A 151 12.54 4.96 5.62
CA THR A 151 11.78 6.20 5.41
C THR A 151 12.52 7.44 5.91
N TYR A 152 13.85 7.35 6.08
CA TYR A 152 14.70 8.47 6.50
C TYR A 152 14.24 9.14 7.81
N GLY A 153 13.84 8.34 8.80
CA GLY A 153 13.39 8.83 10.10
C GLY A 153 11.97 9.40 10.11
N ILE A 154 11.21 9.28 9.02
CA ILE A 154 9.84 9.78 8.91
C ILE A 154 8.89 8.61 9.07
N MET A 155 7.95 8.70 10.01
CA MET A 155 6.95 7.66 10.21
C MET A 155 5.85 7.76 9.14
N LEU A 156 5.97 6.96 8.08
CA LEU A 156 5.06 6.98 6.93
C LEU A 156 4.03 5.84 6.96
N TYR A 157 4.36 4.73 7.60
CA TYR A 157 3.56 3.51 7.56
C TYR A 157 2.91 3.20 8.91
N GLN A 158 1.75 2.56 8.87
CA GLN A 158 1.04 2.11 10.07
C GLN A 158 1.80 0.99 10.77
N GLU A 159 2.50 0.18 10.01
CA GLU A 159 3.36 -0.90 10.46
C GLU A 159 4.53 -0.37 11.29
N GLN A 160 5.09 0.80 10.94
CA GLN A 160 6.14 1.45 11.72
C GLN A 160 5.62 1.87 13.11
N VAL A 161 4.41 2.43 13.17
CA VAL A 161 3.73 2.76 14.44
C VAL A 161 3.58 1.51 15.29
N MET A 162 3.13 0.42 14.68
CA MET A 162 2.92 -0.85 15.38
C MET A 162 4.23 -1.43 15.91
N GLN A 163 5.28 -1.48 15.08
CA GLN A 163 6.61 -1.98 15.46
C GLN A 163 7.22 -1.15 16.60
N ILE A 164 7.10 0.17 16.56
CA ILE A 164 7.55 1.07 17.63
C ILE A 164 6.82 0.76 18.94
N ALA A 165 5.51 0.53 18.89
CA ALA A 165 4.73 0.14 20.08
C ALA A 165 5.16 -1.23 20.62
N GLN A 166 5.56 -2.18 19.77
CA GLN A 166 6.11 -3.45 20.23
C GLN A 166 7.44 -3.26 20.96
N VAL A 167 8.35 -2.47 20.38
CA VAL A 167 9.69 -2.22 20.94
C VAL A 167 9.61 -1.49 22.27
N TYR A 168 8.82 -0.43 22.38
CA TYR A 168 8.75 0.37 23.60
C TYR A 168 7.81 -0.17 24.68
N ALA A 169 6.65 -0.71 24.29
CA ALA A 169 5.60 -1.09 25.23
C ALA A 169 5.45 -2.62 25.38
N GLY A 170 6.27 -3.42 24.70
CA GLY A 170 6.18 -4.87 24.71
C GLY A 170 4.85 -5.39 24.15
N PHE A 171 4.19 -4.62 23.28
CA PHE A 171 2.90 -4.99 22.74
C PHE A 171 3.01 -6.17 21.77
N THR A 172 2.02 -7.06 21.85
CA THR A 172 1.77 -8.02 20.75
C THR A 172 1.30 -7.26 19.52
N LEU A 173 1.44 -7.85 18.32
CA LEU A 173 0.95 -7.23 17.08
C LEU A 173 -0.54 -6.86 17.17
N GLY A 174 -1.35 -7.70 17.81
CA GLY A 174 -2.77 -7.40 18.05
C GLY A 174 -2.99 -6.17 18.93
N LYS A 175 -2.26 -6.03 20.03
CA LYS A 175 -2.33 -4.84 20.90
C LYS A 175 -1.82 -3.58 20.18
N ALA A 176 -0.79 -3.72 19.37
CA ALA A 176 -0.26 -2.62 18.56
C ALA A 176 -1.27 -2.14 17.50
N ASP A 177 -2.02 -3.04 16.85
CA ASP A 177 -3.10 -2.63 15.94
C ASP A 177 -4.25 -1.94 16.69
N LEU A 178 -4.60 -2.41 17.90
CA LEU A 178 -5.61 -1.73 18.74
C LEU A 178 -5.18 -0.29 19.08
N LEU A 179 -3.91 -0.09 19.46
CA LEU A 179 -3.34 1.23 19.70
C LEU A 179 -3.43 2.12 18.46
N ARG A 180 -3.01 1.61 17.29
CA ARG A 180 -3.10 2.32 16.01
C ARG A 180 -4.53 2.77 15.69
N ARG A 181 -5.53 1.89 15.91
CA ARG A 181 -6.95 2.21 15.72
C ARG A 181 -7.43 3.29 16.68
N ALA A 182 -7.01 3.23 17.94
CA ALA A 182 -7.37 4.23 18.95
C ALA A 182 -6.85 5.63 18.57
N MET A 183 -5.57 5.74 18.17
CA MET A 183 -4.98 7.01 17.72
C MET A 183 -5.71 7.59 16.50
N SER A 184 -6.11 6.74 15.56
CA SER A 184 -6.85 7.17 14.36
C SER A 184 -8.25 7.71 14.68
N LYS A 185 -8.88 7.23 15.76
CA LYS A 185 -10.23 7.66 16.19
C LYS A 185 -10.23 8.95 17.00
N LYS A 186 -9.06 9.43 17.47
CA LYS A 186 -8.91 10.62 18.34
C LYS A 186 -9.93 10.63 19.50
N LYS A 187 -10.17 9.48 20.12
CA LYS A 187 -11.04 9.28 21.28
C LYS A 187 -10.24 8.69 22.42
#